data_AF-F2KBW7-F1
#
_entry.id   AF-F2KBW7-F1
#
_cell.length_a   1.000
_cell.length_b   1.000
_cell.length_c   1.000
_cell.angle_alpha   90.00
_cell.angle_beta   90.00
_cell.angle_gamma   90.00
#
_symmetry.space_group_name_H-M   'P 1'
#
loop_
_entity.id
_entity.type
_entity.pdbx_description
1 polymer ?
#
loop_
_entity_poly.entity_id
_entity_poly.type
_entity_poly.pdbx_seq_one_letter_code
_entity_poly.pdbx_strand_id
1 'polypeptide(L)'
;MLANIDREVIGTDDVQILECKTAGINGARLWKEGVPEYVQLQVMQQLTVTGKQTADVAVLLSGQHLEIHRIERDESMIARLIDLERRLFLDYMVSDTPPPASGTESAEAALRCLYPEDNGQPLDFSQHPELATTYRELKAVRQSIAQQETREAQLSQVLQQAMGAATRTEFTEAISAGRSPRTAPGWMSNRCSRTNPICRSATARPAKGVAAF
;
A
#
# COMPACT_ATOMS: atom_id res chain seq x y z
N MET A 1 27.60 4.05 -4.28
CA MET A 1 26.37 3.76 -5.02
C MET A 1 26.70 2.84 -6.17
N LEU A 2 25.87 1.83 -6.43
CA LEU A 2 26.01 0.88 -7.54
C LEU A 2 24.65 0.78 -8.22
N ALA A 3 24.64 0.55 -9.53
CA ALA A 3 23.43 0.34 -10.29
C ALA A 3 23.67 -0.79 -11.30
N ASN A 4 22.65 -1.64 -11.46
CA ASN A 4 22.60 -2.63 -12.51
C ASN A 4 21.57 -2.17 -13.54
N ILE A 5 21.98 -2.02 -14.79
CA ILE A 5 21.10 -1.67 -15.91
C ILE A 5 20.80 -2.93 -16.70
N ASP A 6 19.56 -3.09 -17.18
CA ASP A 6 19.24 -4.23 -18.02
C ASP A 6 20.01 -4.15 -19.34
N ARG A 7 19.96 -2.98 -20.00
CA ARG A 7 20.70 -2.71 -21.23
C ARG A 7 21.11 -1.24 -21.36
N GLU A 8 22.26 -1.05 -21.99
CA GLU A 8 22.66 0.23 -22.59
C GLU A 8 22.13 0.31 -24.02
N VAL A 9 21.58 1.46 -24.38
CA VAL A 9 21.14 1.74 -25.75
C VAL A 9 22.28 2.44 -26.48
N ILE A 10 22.61 1.95 -27.69
CA ILE A 10 23.68 2.48 -28.53
C ILE A 10 23.13 2.97 -29.87
N GLY A 11 23.79 3.98 -30.45
CA GLY A 11 23.44 4.51 -31.77
C GLY A 11 22.35 5.58 -31.80
N THR A 12 21.91 6.07 -30.64
CA THR A 12 21.09 7.28 -30.49
C THR A 12 21.40 7.97 -29.16
N ASP A 13 21.30 9.30 -29.13
CA ASP A 13 21.44 10.11 -27.92
C ASP A 13 20.09 10.34 -27.22
N ASP A 14 18.97 9.99 -27.87
CA ASP A 14 17.63 10.21 -27.32
C ASP A 14 17.35 9.33 -26.09
N VAL A 15 17.92 8.12 -26.07
CA VAL A 15 17.76 7.11 -25.02
C VAL A 15 19.10 6.41 -24.81
N GLN A 16 19.52 6.31 -23.55
CA GLN A 16 20.83 5.74 -23.23
C GLN A 16 20.72 4.48 -22.34
N ILE A 17 19.60 4.31 -21.63
CA ILE A 17 19.30 3.12 -20.81
C ILE A 17 17.96 2.53 -21.23
N LEU A 18 17.88 1.20 -21.27
CA LEU A 18 16.63 0.47 -21.32
C LEU A 18 16.47 -0.34 -20.04
N GLU A 19 15.36 -0.12 -19.33
CA GLU A 19 14.94 -0.88 -18.14
C GLU A 19 13.68 -1.68 -18.49
N CYS A 20 13.72 -3.00 -18.27
CA CYS A 20 12.68 -3.93 -18.65
C CYS A 20 11.93 -4.43 -17.41
N LYS A 21 10.61 -4.24 -17.39
CA LYS A 21 9.73 -4.75 -16.33
C LYS A 21 8.70 -5.72 -16.88
N THR A 22 8.31 -6.68 -16.04
CA THR A 22 7.12 -7.50 -16.27
C THR A 22 6.20 -7.33 -15.07
N ALA A 23 4.91 -7.15 -15.33
CA ALA A 23 3.92 -7.02 -14.28
C ALA A 23 2.72 -7.92 -14.60
N GLY A 24 2.46 -8.87 -13.71
CA GLY A 24 1.27 -9.72 -13.80
C GLY A 24 -0.02 -8.93 -13.57
N ILE A 25 -1.16 -9.62 -13.62
CA ILE A 25 -2.51 -9.02 -13.52
C ILE A 25 -2.67 -8.12 -12.29
N ASN A 26 -2.14 -8.54 -11.14
CA ASN A 26 -2.22 -7.76 -9.90
C ASN A 26 -1.30 -6.53 -9.92
N GLY A 27 -0.12 -6.67 -10.55
CA GLY A 27 0.88 -5.59 -10.66
C GLY A 27 0.46 -4.51 -11.66
N ALA A 28 -0.27 -4.88 -12.71
CA ALA A 28 -0.72 -3.94 -13.74
C ALA A 28 -1.57 -2.78 -13.17
N ARG A 29 -2.23 -2.97 -12.01
CA ARG A 29 -2.96 -1.90 -11.34
C ARG A 29 -2.05 -0.73 -10.91
N LEU A 30 -0.79 -1.00 -10.57
CA LEU A 30 0.17 0.02 -10.14
C LEU A 30 0.63 0.91 -11.30
N TRP A 31 0.45 0.45 -12.54
CA TRP A 31 0.89 1.15 -13.75
C TRP A 31 -0.21 2.01 -14.39
N LYS A 32 -1.41 2.04 -13.80
CA LYS A 32 -2.57 2.78 -14.35
C LYS A 32 -2.32 4.28 -14.49
N GLU A 33 -1.46 4.84 -13.66
CA GLU A 33 -1.12 6.26 -13.64
C GLU A 33 0.29 6.51 -14.22
N GLY A 34 0.83 5.54 -14.94
CA GLY A 34 2.20 5.57 -15.48
C GLY A 34 3.18 4.76 -14.64
N VAL A 35 4.46 5.10 -14.73
CA VAL A 35 5.53 4.36 -14.06
C VAL A 35 5.40 4.46 -12.53
N PRO A 36 5.36 3.34 -11.78
CA PRO A 36 5.32 3.38 -10.32
C PRO A 36 6.55 4.09 -9.72
N GLU A 37 6.35 4.79 -8.61
CA GLU A 37 7.40 5.59 -7.96
C GLU A 37 8.67 4.79 -7.64
N TYR A 38 8.54 3.55 -7.16
CA TYR A 38 9.71 2.71 -6.87
C TYR A 38 10.54 2.40 -8.13
N VAL A 39 9.92 2.31 -9.30
CA VAL A 39 10.62 2.11 -10.59
C VAL A 39 11.27 3.42 -11.03
N GLN A 40 10.57 4.56 -10.86
CA GLN A 40 11.16 5.87 -11.15
C GLN A 40 12.43 6.11 -10.32
N LEU A 41 12.39 5.83 -9.01
CA LEU A 41 13.56 5.93 -8.12
C LEU A 41 14.68 4.99 -8.56
N GLN A 42 14.37 3.75 -8.94
CA GLN A 42 15.38 2.81 -9.45
C GLN A 42 16.07 3.35 -10.72
N VAL A 43 15.30 3.88 -11.66
CA VAL A 43 15.85 4.44 -12.91
C VAL A 43 16.64 5.71 -12.63
N MET A 44 16.17 6.55 -11.71
CA MET A 44 16.90 7.74 -11.29
C MET A 44 18.25 7.39 -10.67
N GLN A 45 18.33 6.30 -9.89
CA GLN A 45 19.59 5.76 -9.37
C GLN A 45 20.51 5.28 -10.49
N GLN A 46 19.98 4.58 -11.50
CA GLN A 46 20.75 4.13 -12.67
C GLN A 46 21.32 5.32 -13.44
N LEU A 47 20.53 6.36 -13.70
CA LEU A 47 20.97 7.60 -14.35
C LEU A 47 22.04 8.31 -13.50
N THR A 48 21.88 8.32 -12.18
CA THR A 48 22.87 8.88 -11.23
C THR A 48 24.22 8.19 -11.34
N VAL A 49 24.24 6.86 -11.24
CA VAL A 49 25.48 6.07 -11.22
C VAL A 49 26.18 6.06 -12.58
N THR A 50 25.41 6.04 -13.67
CA THR A 50 25.98 5.95 -15.03
C THR A 50 26.33 7.30 -15.65
N GLY A 51 25.82 8.41 -15.10
CA GLY A 51 25.96 9.75 -15.69
C GLY A 51 25.12 9.99 -16.95
N LYS A 52 24.25 9.04 -17.30
CA LYS A 52 23.34 9.13 -18.44
C LYS A 52 22.17 10.07 -18.15
N GLN A 53 21.54 10.55 -19.21
CA GLN A 53 20.51 11.59 -19.21
C GLN A 53 19.10 11.04 -19.36
N THR A 54 18.93 9.93 -20.09
CA THR A 54 17.61 9.40 -20.43
C THR A 54 17.57 7.88 -20.36
N ALA A 55 16.44 7.37 -19.88
CA ALA A 55 16.14 5.96 -19.79
C ALA A 55 14.70 5.69 -20.27
N ASP A 56 14.51 4.61 -21.01
CA ASP A 56 13.18 4.10 -21.35
C ASP A 56 12.86 2.89 -20.46
N VAL A 57 11.68 2.92 -19.84
CA VAL A 57 11.12 1.82 -19.07
C VAL A 57 10.12 1.08 -19.95
N ALA A 58 10.50 -0.11 -20.41
CA ALA A 58 9.64 -1.01 -21.17
C ALA A 58 8.96 -2.01 -20.22
N VAL A 59 7.65 -1.93 -20.08
CA VAL A 59 6.87 -2.82 -19.22
C VAL A 59 5.93 -3.71 -20.01
N LEU A 60 6.01 -5.02 -19.78
CA LEU A 60 5.03 -5.98 -20.28
C LEU A 60 3.96 -6.25 -19.22
N LEU A 61 2.78 -5.66 -19.41
CA LEU A 61 1.60 -5.79 -18.56
C LEU A 61 0.78 -7.02 -18.95
N SER A 62 0.51 -7.87 -17.96
CA SER A 62 -0.26 -9.12 -18.08
C SER A 62 0.19 -10.03 -19.24
N GLY A 63 1.47 -9.95 -19.63
CA GLY A 63 2.06 -10.77 -20.69
C GLY A 63 1.61 -10.43 -22.11
N GLN A 64 0.80 -9.38 -22.32
CA GLN A 64 0.17 -9.11 -23.62
C GLN A 64 0.24 -7.65 -24.05
N HIS A 65 0.41 -6.72 -23.11
CA HIS A 65 0.42 -5.29 -23.41
C HIS A 65 1.76 -4.67 -23.06
N LEU A 66 2.48 -4.17 -24.06
CA LEU A 66 3.76 -3.49 -23.89
C LEU A 66 3.53 -1.98 -23.83
N GLU A 67 4.01 -1.35 -22.77
CA GLU A 67 4.11 0.11 -22.65
C GLU A 67 5.57 0.52 -22.52
N ILE A 68 5.91 1.67 -23.10
CA ILE A 68 7.26 2.26 -22.99
C ILE A 68 7.10 3.67 -22.44
N HIS A 69 7.78 3.94 -21.34
CA HIS A 69 7.74 5.22 -20.64
C HIS A 69 9.14 5.82 -20.60
N ARG A 70 9.31 7.05 -21.09
CA ARG A 70 10.58 7.77 -21.01
C ARG A 70 10.72 8.45 -19.66
N ILE A 71 11.89 8.30 -19.06
CA ILE A 71 12.31 8.99 -17.84
C ILE A 71 13.55 9.79 -18.16
N GLU A 72 13.44 11.10 -17.92
CA GLU A 72 14.56 12.03 -18.00
C GLU A 72 15.19 12.21 -16.63
N ARG A 73 16.49 12.47 -16.63
CA ARG A 73 17.26 12.75 -15.44
C ARG A 73 16.71 14.00 -14.73
N ASP A 74 16.34 13.84 -13.45
CA ASP A 74 15.94 14.93 -12.57
C ASP A 74 17.01 15.17 -11.51
N GLU A 75 17.83 16.20 -11.69
CA GLU A 75 18.91 16.53 -10.76
C GLU A 75 18.40 16.86 -9.34
N SER A 76 17.17 17.36 -9.20
CA SER A 76 16.58 17.65 -7.89
C SER A 76 16.18 16.39 -7.14
N MET A 77 15.73 15.36 -7.87
CA MET A 77 15.42 14.05 -7.31
C MET A 77 16.71 13.32 -6.95
N ILE A 78 17.72 13.39 -7.83
CA ILE A 78 19.04 12.80 -7.62
C ILE A 78 19.73 13.37 -6.39
N ALA A 79 19.73 14.69 -6.22
CA ALA A 79 20.33 15.34 -5.06
C ALA A 79 19.70 14.83 -3.75
N ARG A 80 18.37 14.63 -3.74
CA ARG A 80 17.65 14.06 -2.59
C ARG A 80 17.98 12.59 -2.36
N LEU A 81 18.02 11.78 -3.41
CA LEU A 81 18.41 10.37 -3.36
C LEU A 81 19.81 10.20 -2.76
N ILE A 82 20.79 10.96 -3.24
CA ILE A 82 22.18 10.89 -2.75
C ILE A 82 22.26 11.27 -1.26
N ASP A 83 21.57 12.33 -0.84
CA ASP A 83 21.58 12.76 0.57
C ASP A 83 20.94 11.70 1.48
N LEU A 84 19.80 11.13 1.07
CA LEU A 84 19.14 10.06 1.81
C LEU A 84 19.99 8.79 1.88
N GLU A 85 20.52 8.31 0.74
CA GLU A 85 21.36 7.12 0.72
C GLU A 85 22.63 7.31 1.56
N ARG A 86 23.26 8.49 1.49
CA ARG A 86 24.44 8.80 2.29
C ARG A 86 24.13 8.78 3.78
N ARG A 87 23.04 9.41 4.22
CA ARG A 87 22.64 9.43 5.63
C ARG A 87 22.35 8.02 6.11
N LEU A 88 21.47 7.29 5.40
CA LEU A 88 21.13 5.92 5.77
C LEU A 88 22.34 4.99 5.81
N PHE A 89 23.26 5.11 4.85
CA PHE A 89 24.48 4.31 4.80
C PHE A 89 25.42 4.63 5.97
N LEU A 90 25.68 5.90 6.24
CA LEU A 90 26.57 6.30 7.34
C LEU A 90 25.97 5.96 8.70
N ASP A 91 24.68 6.28 8.90
CA ASP A 91 24.01 6.19 10.19
C ASP A 91 23.70 4.76 10.61
N TYR A 92 23.51 3.83 9.67
CA TYR A 92 23.10 2.46 9.97
C TYR A 92 24.06 1.38 9.46
N MET A 93 24.64 1.54 8.27
CA MET A 93 25.52 0.50 7.71
C MET A 93 26.96 0.63 8.20
N VAL A 94 27.53 1.84 8.19
CA VAL A 94 28.92 2.07 8.64
C VAL A 94 29.03 1.99 10.16
N SER A 95 28.01 2.47 10.88
CA SER A 95 27.93 2.46 12.33
C SER A 95 27.58 1.09 12.93
N ASP A 96 27.23 0.11 12.10
CA ASP A 96 26.66 -1.19 12.50
C ASP A 96 25.48 -1.05 13.49
N THR A 97 24.75 0.06 13.40
CA THR A 97 23.60 0.35 14.26
C THR A 97 22.34 -0.07 13.53
N PRO A 98 21.51 -0.97 14.10
CA PRO A 98 20.27 -1.36 13.46
C PRO A 98 19.34 -0.14 13.32
N PRO A 99 18.60 -0.02 12.20
CA PRO A 99 17.63 1.04 12.04
C PRO A 99 16.54 0.94 13.12
N PRO A 100 15.93 2.07 13.51
CA PRO A 100 14.87 2.07 14.49
C PRO A 100 13.68 1.24 14.02
N ALA A 101 12.98 0.59 14.95
CA ALA A 101 11.76 -0.15 14.64
C ALA A 101 10.69 0.81 14.12
N SER A 102 10.38 0.69 12.82
CA SER A 102 9.47 1.58 12.10
C SER A 102 8.01 1.12 12.13
N GLY A 103 7.73 -0.07 12.67
CA GLY A 103 6.40 -0.69 12.63
C GLY A 103 5.91 -1.08 11.23
N THR A 104 6.79 -1.05 10.21
CA THR A 104 6.46 -1.44 8.84
C THR A 104 6.54 -2.95 8.67
N GLU A 105 5.79 -3.47 7.68
CA GLU A 105 5.85 -4.89 7.31
C GLU A 105 7.29 -5.35 7.01
N SER A 106 8.10 -4.48 6.41
CA SER A 106 9.52 -4.75 6.13
C SER A 106 10.37 -4.90 7.41
N ALA A 107 10.15 -4.06 8.42
CA ALA A 107 10.86 -4.15 9.70
C ALA A 107 10.46 -5.43 10.45
N GLU A 108 9.17 -5.78 10.39
CA GLU A 108 8.68 -7.04 10.95
C GLU A 108 9.29 -8.26 10.25
N ALA A 109 9.33 -8.27 8.92
CA ALA A 109 9.96 -9.35 8.15
C ALA A 109 11.45 -9.48 8.48
N ALA A 110 12.18 -8.35 8.58
CA ALA A 110 13.59 -8.34 8.95
C ALA A 110 13.81 -8.94 10.35
N LEU A 111 13.00 -8.57 11.35
CA LEU A 111 13.08 -9.12 12.70
C LEU A 111 12.83 -10.63 12.72
N ARG A 112 11.87 -11.15 11.95
CA ARG A 112 11.62 -12.60 11.82
C ARG A 112 12.80 -13.34 11.19
N CYS A 113 13.50 -12.72 10.24
CA CYS A 113 14.70 -13.31 9.64
C CYS A 113 15.89 -13.30 10.61
N LEU A 114 16.05 -12.25 11.41
CA LEU A 114 17.13 -12.15 12.40
C LEU A 114 16.92 -13.09 13.60
N TYR A 115 15.66 -13.26 14.01
CA TYR A 115 15.27 -14.09 15.16
C TYR A 115 14.23 -15.13 14.73
N PRO A 116 14.63 -16.18 13.98
CA PRO A 116 13.71 -17.16 13.41
C PRO A 116 13.15 -18.14 14.44
N GLU A 117 13.86 -18.36 15.54
CA GLU A 117 13.50 -19.32 16.59
C GLU A 117 13.55 -18.65 17.97
N ASP A 118 12.66 -19.09 18.86
CA ASP A 118 12.70 -18.75 20.27
C ASP A 118 13.69 -19.67 20.98
N ASN A 119 14.66 -19.09 21.69
CA ASN A 119 15.63 -19.86 22.47
C ASN A 119 15.10 -20.27 23.87
N GLY A 120 13.90 -19.81 24.23
CA GLY A 120 13.20 -20.12 25.48
C GLY A 120 13.87 -19.57 26.73
N GLN A 121 14.94 -18.77 26.59
CA GLN A 121 15.66 -18.21 27.73
C GLN A 121 15.03 -16.87 28.14
N PRO A 122 14.67 -16.70 29.43
CA PRO A 122 14.19 -15.41 29.90
C PRO A 122 15.32 -14.39 29.85
N LEU A 123 15.07 -13.26 29.19
CA LEU A 123 15.95 -12.09 29.23
C LEU A 123 15.38 -11.07 30.22
N ASP A 124 16.21 -10.67 31.19
CA ASP A 124 15.80 -9.70 32.20
C ASP A 124 15.97 -8.25 31.69
N PHE A 125 14.85 -7.53 31.57
CA PHE A 125 14.82 -6.11 31.23
C PHE A 125 14.61 -5.19 32.44
N SER A 126 14.76 -5.69 33.67
CA SER A 126 14.55 -4.92 34.90
C SER A 126 15.40 -3.65 35.00
N GLN A 127 16.59 -3.65 34.40
CA GLN A 127 17.51 -2.51 34.35
C GLN A 127 17.30 -1.58 33.14
N HIS A 128 16.29 -1.84 32.31
CA HIS A 128 15.99 -1.12 31.07
C HIS A 128 14.64 -0.39 31.17
N PRO A 129 14.57 0.75 31.88
CA PRO A 129 13.33 1.49 32.10
C PRO A 129 12.65 1.96 30.81
N GLU A 130 13.43 2.19 29.75
CA GLU A 130 12.94 2.50 28.41
C GLU A 130 12.11 1.36 27.82
N LEU A 131 12.59 0.11 27.90
CA LEU A 131 11.87 -1.07 27.38
C LEU A 131 10.62 -1.36 28.21
N ALA A 132 10.69 -1.17 29.53
CA ALA A 132 9.52 -1.28 30.40
C ALA A 132 8.44 -0.22 30.07
N THR A 133 8.85 0.97 29.62
CA THR A 133 7.92 2.02 29.18
C THR A 133 7.29 1.65 27.85
N THR A 134 8.08 1.21 26.86
CA THR A 134 7.58 0.72 25.57
C THR A 134 6.59 -0.43 25.74
N TYR A 135 6.86 -1.38 26.65
CA TYR A 135 5.95 -2.50 26.93
C TYR A 135 4.61 -2.02 27.52
N ARG A 136 4.64 -1.07 28.47
CA ARG A 136 3.43 -0.49 29.06
C ARG A 136 2.60 0.25 28.01
N GLU A 137 3.25 1.01 27.13
CA GLU A 137 2.59 1.70 26.03
C GLU A 137 1.94 0.70 25.07
N LEU A 138 2.66 -0.35 24.64
CA LEU A 138 2.11 -1.41 23.80
C LEU A 138 0.85 -2.05 24.42
N LYS A 139 0.88 -2.32 25.73
CA LYS A 139 -0.28 -2.87 26.44
C LYS A 139 -1.46 -1.90 26.45
N ALA A 140 -1.21 -0.61 26.69
CA ALA A 140 -2.25 0.42 26.67
C ALA A 140 -2.88 0.58 25.27
N VAL A 141 -2.06 0.58 24.21
CA VAL A 141 -2.53 0.63 22.82
C VAL A 141 -3.42 -0.57 22.50
N ARG A 142 -3.00 -1.79 22.86
CA ARG A 142 -3.82 -3.01 22.66
C ARG A 142 -5.16 -2.94 23.37
N GLN A 143 -5.19 -2.41 24.59
CA GLN A 143 -6.42 -2.20 25.33
C GLN A 143 -7.33 -1.18 24.64
N SER A 144 -6.77 -0.08 24.13
CA SER A 144 -7.52 0.93 23.38
C SER A 144 -8.11 0.35 22.09
N ILE A 145 -7.36 -0.47 21.35
CA ILE A 145 -7.87 -1.15 20.14
C ILE A 145 -9.07 -2.03 20.48
N ALA A 146 -8.96 -2.89 21.50
CA ALA A 146 -10.07 -3.75 21.92
C ALA A 146 -11.31 -2.95 22.36
N GLN A 147 -11.12 -1.81 23.03
CA GLN A 147 -12.21 -0.90 23.39
C GLN A 147 -12.86 -0.26 22.17
N GLN A 148 -12.06 0.17 21.19
CA GLN A 148 -12.54 0.76 19.95
C GLN A 148 -13.30 -0.26 19.09
N GLU A 149 -12.83 -1.50 19.00
CA GLU A 149 -13.54 -2.59 18.32
C GLU A 149 -14.89 -2.88 18.98
N THR A 150 -14.92 -2.93 20.32
CA THR A 150 -16.18 -3.08 21.07
C THR A 150 -17.13 -1.92 20.78
N ARG A 151 -16.61 -0.69 20.75
CA ARG A 151 -17.41 0.51 20.48
C ARG A 151 -17.93 0.54 19.04
N GLU A 152 -17.10 0.15 18.07
CA GLU A 152 -17.51 0.00 16.67
C GLU A 152 -18.67 -0.99 16.57
N ALA A 153 -18.53 -2.18 17.16
CA ALA A 153 -19.56 -3.20 17.14
C ALA A 153 -20.88 -2.72 17.76
N GLN A 154 -20.81 -1.98 18.88
CA GLN A 154 -21.98 -1.37 19.50
C GLN A 154 -22.66 -0.35 18.59
N LEU A 155 -21.90 0.55 17.96
CA LEU A 155 -22.42 1.56 17.04
C LEU A 155 -23.06 0.90 15.81
N SER A 156 -22.39 -0.12 15.25
CA SER A 156 -22.90 -0.95 14.18
C SER A 156 -24.22 -1.62 14.56
N GLN A 157 -24.35 -2.16 15.77
CA GLN A 157 -25.61 -2.75 16.26
C GLN A 157 -26.71 -1.70 16.45
N VAL A 158 -26.39 -0.51 16.98
CA VAL A 158 -27.36 0.60 17.13
C VAL A 158 -27.93 1.00 15.77
N LEU A 159 -27.08 1.16 14.76
CA LEU A 159 -27.52 1.48 13.41
C LEU A 159 -28.36 0.33 12.81
N GLN A 160 -27.96 -0.92 13.02
CA GLN A 160 -28.72 -2.07 12.54
C GLN A 160 -30.10 -2.17 13.18
N GLN A 161 -30.21 -1.89 14.47
CA GLN A 161 -31.48 -1.85 15.20
C GLN A 161 -32.39 -0.73 14.67
N ALA A 162 -31.84 0.47 14.46
CA ALA A 162 -32.59 1.60 13.91
C ALA A 162 -33.09 1.36 12.46
N MET A 163 -32.33 0.59 11.67
CA MET A 163 -32.71 0.23 10.30
C MET A 163 -33.86 -0.78 10.22
N GLY A 164 -33.99 -1.68 11.19
CA GLY A 164 -34.97 -2.76 11.14
C GLY A 164 -34.85 -3.61 9.87
N ALA A 165 -35.94 -3.70 9.09
CA ALA A 165 -35.98 -4.44 7.82
C ALA A 165 -35.49 -3.62 6.61
N ALA A 166 -35.18 -2.33 6.78
CA ALA A 166 -34.75 -1.47 5.70
C ALA A 166 -33.37 -1.89 5.19
N THR A 167 -33.20 -1.94 3.87
CA THR A 167 -31.93 -2.30 3.23
C THR A 167 -30.95 -1.13 3.17
N ARG A 168 -31.45 0.12 3.28
CA ARG A 168 -30.67 1.35 3.11
C ARG A 168 -31.14 2.43 4.08
N THR A 169 -30.20 3.23 4.57
CA THR A 169 -30.45 4.48 5.31
C THR A 169 -29.85 5.68 4.59
N GLU A 170 -30.51 6.83 4.73
CA GLU A 170 -30.07 8.12 4.23
C GLU A 170 -29.84 9.05 5.43
N PHE A 171 -28.66 9.67 5.48
CA PHE A 171 -28.32 10.70 6.46
C PHE A 171 -28.36 12.09 5.80
N THR A 172 -28.52 13.13 6.62
CA THR A 172 -28.61 14.53 6.17
C THR A 172 -27.32 15.06 5.54
N GLU A 173 -26.17 14.52 5.94
CA GLU A 173 -24.92 14.60 5.18
C GLU A 173 -24.89 13.40 4.22
N ALA A 174 -24.50 13.57 2.96
CA ALA A 174 -24.62 12.63 1.83
C ALA A 174 -23.87 11.27 2.00
N ILE A 175 -24.19 10.55 3.07
CA ILE A 175 -23.69 9.26 3.48
C ILE A 175 -24.88 8.33 3.36
N SER A 176 -24.75 7.31 2.51
CA SER A 176 -25.72 6.22 2.46
C SER A 176 -25.02 4.93 2.85
N ALA A 177 -25.63 4.22 3.78
CA ALA A 177 -25.12 2.96 4.31
C ALA A 177 -26.08 1.82 3.92
N GLY A 178 -25.53 0.69 3.48
CA GLY A 178 -26.31 -0.47 3.04
C GLY A 178 -25.81 -1.77 3.67
N ARG A 179 -26.71 -2.74 3.83
CA ARG A 179 -26.43 -4.08 4.37
C ARG A 179 -26.35 -5.11 3.24
N SER A 180 -25.28 -5.91 3.18
CA SER A 180 -25.18 -7.08 2.28
C SER A 180 -25.68 -8.37 2.98
N PRO A 181 -26.55 -9.19 2.36
CA PRO A 181 -27.01 -10.45 2.96
C PRO A 181 -26.03 -11.64 2.88
N ARG A 182 -24.94 -11.55 2.10
CA ARG A 182 -24.12 -12.75 1.73
C ARG A 182 -22.75 -12.87 2.39
N THR A 183 -22.29 -11.89 3.14
CA THR A 183 -21.03 -11.94 3.90
C THR A 183 -21.23 -11.25 5.24
N ALA A 184 -20.32 -11.50 6.20
CA ALA A 184 -20.35 -10.93 7.55
C ALA A 184 -20.77 -9.43 7.55
N PRO A 185 -21.48 -8.95 8.58
CA PRO A 185 -22.14 -7.64 8.55
C PRO A 185 -21.12 -6.51 8.41
N GLY A 186 -20.84 -6.11 7.16
CA GLY A 186 -19.97 -4.99 6.81
C GLY A 186 -20.82 -3.84 6.27
N TRP A 187 -20.65 -2.66 6.87
CA TRP A 187 -21.29 -1.44 6.41
C TRP A 187 -20.52 -0.88 5.21
N MET A 188 -21.18 -0.75 4.06
CA MET A 188 -20.58 -0.09 2.89
C MET A 188 -21.01 1.38 2.86
N SER A 189 -20.06 2.30 3.07
CA SER A 189 -20.28 3.72 2.83
C SER A 189 -20.03 4.02 1.34
N ASN A 190 -21.11 4.14 0.55
CA ASN A 190 -20.98 4.67 -0.80
C ASN A 190 -21.25 6.18 -0.76
N ARG A 191 -20.21 6.96 -1.08
CA ARG A 191 -20.30 8.41 -1.31
C ARG A 191 -21.02 8.62 -2.65
N CYS A 192 -22.35 8.46 -2.71
CA CYS A 192 -23.11 8.69 -3.95
C CYS A 192 -23.31 10.21 -4.12
N SER A 193 -22.45 10.84 -4.92
CA SER A 193 -22.65 12.20 -5.42
C SER A 193 -23.86 12.22 -6.36
N ARG A 194 -24.67 13.29 -6.30
CA ARG A 194 -25.94 13.45 -7.05
C ARG A 194 -25.81 13.42 -8.59
N THR A 195 -24.63 13.20 -9.14
CA THR A 195 -24.33 13.25 -10.59
C THR A 195 -23.97 11.90 -11.22
N ASN A 196 -23.95 10.78 -10.47
CA ASN A 196 -23.50 9.50 -11.00
C ASN A 196 -24.64 8.59 -11.52
N PRO A 197 -24.70 8.23 -12.83
CA PRO A 197 -25.82 7.47 -13.43
C PRO A 197 -25.98 6.03 -12.91
N ILE A 198 -24.97 5.48 -12.24
CA ILE A 198 -24.99 4.11 -11.70
C ILE A 198 -25.96 3.96 -10.51
N CYS A 199 -26.29 5.05 -9.81
CA CYS A 199 -27.27 5.03 -8.71
C CYS A 199 -28.74 4.79 -9.20
N ARG A 200 -29.01 4.71 -10.51
CA ARG A 200 -30.36 4.47 -11.07
C ARG A 200 -30.72 3.01 -11.40
N SER A 201 -29.79 2.05 -11.38
CA SER A 201 -30.05 0.72 -11.97
C SER A 201 -30.32 -0.44 -10.99
N ALA A 202 -30.54 -0.20 -9.70
CA ALA A 202 -30.89 -1.28 -8.75
C ALA A 202 -32.40 -1.40 -8.46
N THR A 203 -33.27 -0.81 -9.29
CA THR A 203 -34.73 -0.97 -9.21
C THR A 203 -35.23 -1.90 -10.31
N ALA A 204 -34.99 -3.20 -10.18
CA ALA A 204 -35.70 -4.20 -10.99
C ALA A 204 -35.95 -5.46 -10.16
N ARG A 205 -37.12 -5.53 -9.51
CA ARG A 205 -37.69 -6.82 -9.08
C ARG A 205 -38.24 -7.52 -10.33
N PRO A 206 -37.94 -8.80 -10.60
CA PRO A 206 -38.78 -9.57 -11.50
C PRO A 206 -40.09 -9.89 -10.78
N ALA A 207 -41.21 -9.54 -11.42
CA ALA A 207 -42.55 -9.90 -10.96
C ALA A 207 -42.72 -11.43 -11.00
N LYS A 208 -43.27 -12.00 -9.92
CA LYS A 208 -43.74 -13.39 -9.90
C LYS A 208 -44.95 -13.51 -10.82
N GLY A 209 -44.84 -14.30 -11.89
CA GLY A 209 -45.96 -14.74 -12.71
C GLY A 209 -46.38 -16.15 -12.32
N VAL A 210 -47.64 -16.30 -11.94
CA VAL A 210 -48.37 -17.57 -11.71
C VAL A 210 -49.07 -17.96 -13.02
N ALA A 211 -48.94 -19.21 -13.43
CA ALA A 211 -49.92 -20.01 -14.20
C ALA A 211 -49.38 -21.46 -14.21
N ALA A 212 -50.00 -22.47 -13.59
CA ALA A 212 -51.31 -23.09 -13.84
C ALA A 212 -51.34 -23.88 -15.17
N PHE A 213 -51.35 -25.22 -15.00
CA PHE A 213 -51.45 -26.33 -15.96
C PHE A 213 -50.26 -26.60 -16.89
#